data_AF-A0AA39WAZ9-F1
#
_entry.id   AF-A0AA39WAZ9-F1
#
_cell.length_a   1.000
_cell.length_b   1.000
_cell.length_c   1.000
_cell.angle_alpha   90.00
_cell.angle_beta   90.00
_cell.angle_gamma   90.00
#
_symmetry.space_group_name_H-M   'P 1'
#
loop_
_entity.id
_entity.type
_entity.pdbx_description
1 polymer ?
#
loop_
_entity_poly.entity_id
_entity_poly.type
_entity_poly.pdbx_seq_one_letter_code
_entity_poly.pdbx_strand_id
1 'polypeptide(L)'
;MAVEDSYTSPMMTPTGGGEDVLKPKAQWNAQEFESSKWNKKAMHTILCAMDENQYKLIQNTRIAKETWDILEVAHEGTEVVKDSKLQVLETQFELLRMDEIECFNDFEVRLMDIVNQSHQLGDPYSDRRIKQKIMRSLPDRFESKVTALEENSSYKDIKPSEVIGRLLAYESRKGLTSTPPKKQKGIALKASKVEKEESEDSDEDMTLLIRRLKKFYKSENKGFGSKG
;
A
#
# COMPACT_ATOMS: atom_id res chain seq x y z
N MET A 1 -19.79 14.95 8.71
CA MET A 1 -19.38 16.35 8.49
C MET A 1 -19.05 16.97 9.83
N ALA A 2 -17.80 16.84 10.28
CA ALA A 2 -17.24 17.45 11.49
C ALA A 2 -15.72 17.22 11.61
N VAL A 3 -15.14 16.38 10.73
CA VAL A 3 -13.68 16.17 10.64
C VAL A 3 -13.02 17.19 9.69
N GLU A 4 -13.79 17.90 8.86
CA GLU A 4 -13.29 18.93 7.92
C GLU A 4 -13.23 20.34 8.53
N ASP A 5 -14.09 20.67 9.50
CA ASP A 5 -14.03 21.97 10.20
C ASP A 5 -13.12 21.86 11.42
N SER A 6 -11.90 22.41 11.32
CA SER A 6 -10.92 22.45 12.40
C SER A 6 -11.45 23.23 13.62
N TYR A 7 -11.96 22.50 14.62
CA TYR A 7 -12.29 23.08 15.92
C TYR A 7 -11.06 23.77 16.51
N THR A 8 -11.14 25.09 16.67
CA THR A 8 -10.15 25.90 17.38
C THR A 8 -10.75 26.35 18.70
N SER A 9 -9.95 26.34 19.76
CA SER A 9 -10.42 26.82 21.08
C SER A 9 -10.88 28.28 20.95
N PRO A 10 -12.08 28.65 21.42
CA PRO A 10 -12.54 30.04 21.33
C PRO A 10 -11.58 30.98 22.06
N MET A 11 -11.04 31.95 21.34
CA MET A 11 -10.12 32.97 21.85
C MET A 11 -10.81 34.33 21.91
N MET A 12 -10.33 35.22 22.77
CA MET A 12 -10.70 36.63 22.79
C MET A 12 -9.46 37.50 22.82
N THR A 13 -9.49 38.57 22.02
CA THR A 13 -8.55 39.68 22.13
C THR A 13 -8.94 40.53 23.35
N PRO A 14 -8.02 40.75 24.31
CA PRO A 14 -8.27 41.67 25.41
C PRO A 14 -8.48 43.10 24.88
N THR A 15 -9.37 43.87 25.53
CA THR A 15 -9.84 45.20 25.10
C THR A 15 -8.77 46.33 25.16
N GLY A 16 -7.49 45.99 25.06
CA GLY A 16 -6.36 46.92 25.07
C GLY A 16 -5.22 46.57 24.10
N GLY A 17 -5.39 45.57 23.23
CA GLY A 17 -4.33 45.08 22.34
C GLY A 17 -3.31 44.25 23.12
N GLY A 18 -3.43 42.93 23.03
CA GLY A 18 -2.56 41.95 23.67
C GLY A 18 -2.78 40.57 23.08
N GLU A 19 -1.96 39.59 23.47
CA GLU A 19 -2.07 38.21 22.99
C GLU A 19 -3.47 37.64 23.24
N ASP A 20 -3.95 36.84 22.29
CA ASP A 20 -5.24 36.17 22.35
C ASP A 20 -5.32 35.27 23.59
N VAL A 21 -6.35 35.45 24.42
CA VAL A 21 -6.58 34.66 25.63
C VAL A 21 -7.78 33.75 25.44
N LEU A 22 -7.76 32.56 26.05
CA LEU A 22 -8.88 31.63 26.03
C LEU A 22 -10.16 32.29 26.56
N LYS A 23 -11.20 32.28 25.71
CA LYS A 23 -12.50 32.85 26.01
C LYS A 23 -13.18 32.07 27.15
N PRO A 24 -13.61 32.74 28.23
CA PRO A 24 -14.41 32.09 29.28
C PRO A 24 -15.66 31.42 28.70
N LYS A 25 -15.96 30.19 29.13
CA LYS A 25 -17.12 29.40 28.66
C LYS A 25 -18.46 30.16 28.76
N ALA A 26 -18.58 31.07 29.73
CA ALA A 26 -19.78 31.89 29.91
C ALA A 26 -20.03 32.90 28.78
N GLN A 27 -19.01 33.21 27.98
CA GLN A 27 -19.08 34.17 26.87
C GLN A 27 -19.22 33.47 25.51
N TRP A 28 -19.30 32.14 25.50
CA TRP A 28 -19.36 31.37 24.27
C TRP A 28 -20.67 31.61 23.53
N ASN A 29 -20.59 31.71 22.20
CA ASN A 29 -21.77 31.71 21.34
C ASN A 29 -22.28 30.27 21.13
N ALA A 30 -23.48 30.11 20.57
CA ALA A 30 -24.09 28.81 20.34
C ALA A 30 -23.25 27.89 19.44
N GLN A 31 -22.55 28.45 18.45
CA GLN A 31 -21.70 27.70 17.52
C GLN A 31 -20.43 27.18 18.20
N GLU A 32 -19.75 27.99 19.01
CA GLU A 32 -18.57 27.61 19.79
C GLU A 32 -18.89 26.47 20.78
N PHE A 33 -20.09 26.51 21.39
CA PHE A 33 -20.56 25.46 22.28
C PHE A 33 -20.84 24.16 21.52
N GLU A 34 -21.52 24.23 20.38
CA GLU A 34 -21.83 23.06 19.54
C GLU A 34 -20.55 22.43 18.98
N SER A 35 -19.62 23.22 18.44
CA SER A 35 -18.32 22.71 17.97
C SER A 35 -17.50 22.06 19.09
N SER A 36 -17.50 22.62 20.30
CA SER A 36 -16.84 21.99 21.45
C SER A 36 -17.49 20.67 21.87
N LYS A 37 -18.82 20.58 21.79
CA LYS A 37 -19.57 19.35 22.08
C LYS A 37 -19.22 18.25 21.07
N TRP A 38 -19.16 18.58 19.78
CA TRP A 38 -18.74 17.63 18.75
C TRP A 38 -17.28 17.21 18.89
N ASN A 39 -16.37 18.14 19.18
CA ASN A 39 -14.96 17.83 19.46
C ASN A 39 -14.83 16.85 20.63
N LYS A 40 -15.54 17.08 21.75
CA LYS A 40 -15.52 16.16 22.90
C LYS A 40 -16.07 14.78 22.56
N LYS A 41 -17.16 14.72 21.78
CA LYS A 41 -17.74 13.45 21.35
C LYS A 41 -16.77 12.68 20.46
N ALA A 42 -16.15 13.35 19.49
CA ALA A 42 -15.14 12.74 18.62
C ALA A 42 -13.91 12.26 19.40
N MET A 43 -13.36 13.10 20.30
CA MET A 43 -12.26 12.71 21.20
C MET A 43 -12.60 11.46 22.00
N HIS A 44 -13.79 11.41 22.60
CA HIS A 44 -14.20 10.25 23.38
C HIS A 44 -14.32 8.99 22.53
N THR A 45 -14.90 9.10 21.33
CA THR A 45 -14.98 7.97 20.39
C THR A 45 -13.60 7.46 19.97
N ILE A 46 -12.67 8.37 19.65
CA ILE A 46 -11.28 8.03 19.31
C ILE A 46 -10.64 7.29 20.49
N LEU A 47 -10.68 7.86 21.69
CA LEU A 47 -10.07 7.27 22.89
C LEU A 47 -10.64 5.88 23.25
N CYS A 48 -11.93 5.63 23.02
CA CYS A 48 -12.53 4.32 23.27
C CYS A 48 -12.09 3.23 22.28
N ALA A 49 -11.60 3.61 21.10
CA ALA A 49 -11.19 2.66 20.05
C ALA A 49 -9.71 2.28 20.10
N MET A 50 -8.93 2.94 20.98
CA MET A 50 -7.47 2.87 20.98
C MET A 50 -6.92 1.93 22.05
N ASP A 51 -5.79 1.32 21.74
CA ASP A 51 -4.99 0.57 22.70
C ASP A 51 -4.08 1.48 23.55
N GLU A 52 -3.41 0.90 24.55
CA GLU A 52 -2.56 1.64 25.47
C GLU A 52 -1.33 2.29 24.79
N ASN A 53 -0.84 1.71 23.70
CA ASN A 53 0.32 2.23 22.97
C ASN A 53 -0.08 3.45 22.14
N GLN A 54 -1.23 3.37 21.46
CA GLN A 54 -1.81 4.48 20.72
C GLN A 54 -2.24 5.63 21.65
N TYR A 55 -2.75 5.32 22.84
CA TYR A 55 -3.09 6.36 23.83
C TYR A 55 -1.87 7.18 24.25
N LYS A 56 -0.71 6.54 24.47
CA LYS A 56 0.54 7.23 24.84
C LYS A 56 1.00 8.23 23.78
N LEU A 57 0.72 7.97 22.50
CA LEU A 57 1.03 8.87 21.38
C LEU A 57 0.23 10.17 21.41
N ILE A 58 -1.03 10.13 21.86
CA ILE A 58 -1.97 11.26 21.75
C ILE A 58 -2.40 11.87 23.10
N GLN A 59 -1.89 11.38 24.22
CA GLN A 59 -2.35 11.74 25.57
C GLN A 59 -2.34 13.24 25.89
N ASN A 60 -1.54 14.03 25.16
CA ASN A 60 -1.42 15.48 25.36
C ASN A 60 -2.36 16.31 24.47
N THR A 61 -3.11 15.66 23.59
CA THR A 61 -3.95 16.33 22.59
C THR A 61 -5.38 16.52 23.08
N ARG A 62 -5.94 17.72 22.87
CA ARG A 62 -7.31 18.09 23.31
C ARG A 62 -8.28 18.33 22.16
N ILE A 63 -7.75 18.34 20.93
CA ILE A 63 -8.48 18.57 19.69
C ILE A 63 -8.59 17.23 18.96
N ALA A 64 -9.81 16.84 18.60
CA ALA A 64 -10.08 15.58 17.91
C ALA A 64 -9.38 15.51 16.55
N LYS A 65 -9.33 16.64 15.84
CA LYS A 65 -8.65 16.73 14.55
C LYS A 65 -7.14 16.50 14.67
N GLU A 66 -6.47 17.21 15.58
CA GLU A 66 -5.04 17.01 15.84
C GLU A 66 -4.74 15.58 16.33
N THR A 67 -5.62 15.01 17.15
CA THR A 67 -5.51 13.62 17.63
C THR A 67 -5.59 12.63 16.46
N TRP A 68 -6.55 12.86 15.55
CA TRP A 68 -6.72 12.06 14.35
C TRP A 68 -5.51 12.19 13.41
N ASP A 69 -5.00 13.40 13.19
CA ASP A 69 -3.86 13.64 12.30
C ASP A 69 -2.57 12.96 12.84
N ILE A 70 -2.35 12.98 14.15
CA ILE A 70 -1.24 12.22 14.79
C ILE A 70 -1.40 10.72 14.57
N LEU A 71 -2.62 10.20 14.69
CA LEU A 71 -2.90 8.77 14.48
C LEU A 71 -2.75 8.36 13.03
N GLU A 72 -3.21 9.19 12.10
CA GLU A 72 -3.05 9.00 10.66
C GLU A 72 -1.56 8.94 10.31
N VAL A 73 -0.76 9.86 10.83
CA VAL A 73 0.70 9.84 10.63
C VAL A 73 1.37 8.64 11.31
N ALA A 74 0.91 8.22 12.50
CA ALA A 74 1.48 7.09 13.22
C ALA A 74 1.20 5.74 12.54
N HIS A 75 0.02 5.58 11.93
CA HIS A 75 -0.41 4.33 11.28
C HIS A 75 -0.08 4.27 9.80
N GLU A 76 -0.32 5.34 9.06
CA GLU A 76 -0.13 5.37 7.61
C GLU A 76 1.23 5.96 7.20
N GLY A 77 1.94 6.59 8.14
CA GLY A 77 3.13 7.38 7.88
C GLY A 77 2.80 8.80 7.41
N THR A 78 3.83 9.63 7.26
CA THR A 78 3.67 10.95 6.63
C THR A 78 3.44 10.80 5.13
N GLU A 79 2.86 11.83 4.48
CA GLU A 79 2.74 11.86 3.01
C GLU A 79 4.09 11.62 2.31
N VAL A 80 5.18 12.15 2.88
CA VAL A 80 6.55 11.93 2.38
C VAL A 80 6.94 10.44 2.39
N VAL A 81 6.53 9.70 3.43
CA VAL A 81 6.76 8.25 3.51
C VAL A 81 5.89 7.50 2.50
N LYS A 82 4.63 7.91 2.32
CA LYS A 82 3.74 7.33 1.30
C LYS A 82 4.32 7.51 -0.11
N ASP A 83 4.75 8.73 -0.45
CA ASP A 83 5.40 9.05 -1.73
C ASP A 83 6.68 8.24 -1.94
N SER A 84 7.52 8.12 -0.90
CA SER A 84 8.73 7.30 -0.97
C SER A 84 8.41 5.81 -1.21
N LYS A 85 7.36 5.27 -0.57
CA LYS A 85 6.91 3.88 -0.79
C LYS A 85 6.37 3.69 -2.21
N LEU A 86 5.56 4.63 -2.71
CA LEU A 86 5.07 4.63 -4.09
C LEU A 86 6.21 4.65 -5.10
N GLN A 87 7.24 5.46 -4.88
CA GLN A 87 8.42 5.51 -5.76
C GLN A 87 9.18 4.17 -5.79
N VAL A 88 9.29 3.50 -4.64
CA VAL A 88 9.87 2.15 -4.57
C VAL A 88 9.02 1.14 -5.33
N LEU A 89 7.70 1.16 -5.16
CA LEU A 89 6.77 0.29 -5.89
C LEU A 89 6.81 0.54 -7.39
N GLU A 90 6.89 1.79 -7.82
CA GLU A 90 7.04 2.17 -9.23
C GLU A 90 8.31 1.57 -9.81
N THR A 91 9.44 1.68 -9.09
CA THR A 91 10.70 1.07 -9.50
C THR A 91 10.60 -0.46 -9.58
N GLN A 92 9.97 -1.10 -8.59
CA GLN A 92 9.73 -2.55 -8.63
C GLN A 92 8.84 -2.93 -9.81
N PHE A 93 7.79 -2.17 -10.07
CA PHE A 93 6.88 -2.38 -11.18
C PHE A 93 7.61 -2.25 -12.50
N GLU A 94 8.48 -1.26 -12.70
CA GLU A 94 9.26 -1.10 -13.92
C GLU A 94 10.25 -2.26 -14.14
N LEU A 95 10.94 -2.68 -13.09
CA LEU A 95 11.94 -3.75 -13.15
C LEU A 95 11.34 -5.16 -13.19
N LEU A 96 10.08 -5.32 -12.80
CA LEU A 96 9.42 -6.64 -12.72
C LEU A 96 9.47 -7.34 -14.09
N ARG A 97 10.07 -8.51 -14.15
CA ARG A 97 10.02 -9.41 -15.31
C ARG A 97 9.72 -10.82 -14.85
N MET A 98 9.16 -11.61 -15.75
CA MET A 98 8.97 -13.03 -15.54
C MET A 98 10.27 -13.75 -15.90
N ASP A 99 10.75 -14.62 -15.02
CA ASP A 99 12.00 -15.35 -15.25
C ASP A 99 11.81 -16.48 -16.28
N GLU A 100 12.91 -16.96 -16.86
CA GLU A 100 12.88 -18.00 -17.91
C GLU A 100 12.30 -19.35 -17.43
N ILE A 101 12.33 -19.66 -16.14
CA ILE A 101 11.88 -20.95 -15.59
C ILE A 101 10.65 -20.78 -14.69
N GLU A 102 10.32 -19.55 -14.31
CA GLU A 102 9.17 -19.22 -13.48
C GLU A 102 7.85 -19.55 -14.19
N CYS A 103 6.85 -20.00 -13.43
CA CYS A 103 5.50 -20.19 -13.97
C CYS A 103 4.71 -18.89 -13.96
N PHE A 104 3.75 -18.74 -14.87
CA PHE A 104 3.03 -17.47 -15.04
C PHE A 104 2.23 -17.09 -13.79
N ASN A 105 1.71 -18.08 -13.05
CA ASN A 105 1.01 -17.84 -11.79
C ASN A 105 1.92 -17.19 -10.73
N ASP A 106 3.18 -17.62 -10.62
CA ASP A 106 4.11 -17.01 -9.65
C ASP A 106 4.44 -15.56 -10.03
N PHE A 107 4.62 -15.29 -11.33
CA PHE A 107 4.78 -13.93 -11.84
C PHE A 107 3.54 -13.06 -11.60
N GLU A 108 2.33 -13.61 -11.83
CA GLU A 108 1.07 -12.91 -11.61
C GLU A 108 0.92 -12.50 -10.14
N VAL A 109 1.23 -13.39 -9.19
CA VAL A 109 1.16 -13.08 -7.75
C VAL A 109 2.07 -11.90 -7.42
N ARG A 110 3.33 -11.90 -7.91
CA ARG A 110 4.27 -10.78 -7.68
C ARG A 110 3.79 -9.47 -8.30
N LEU A 111 3.20 -9.52 -9.51
CA LEU A 111 2.62 -8.36 -10.15
C LEU A 111 1.45 -7.79 -9.35
N MET A 112 0.54 -8.66 -8.91
CA MET A 112 -0.67 -8.25 -8.18
C MET A 112 -0.34 -7.72 -6.79
N ASP A 113 0.70 -8.25 -6.14
CA ASP A 113 1.19 -7.72 -4.88
C ASP A 113 1.59 -6.23 -5.01
N ILE A 114 2.42 -5.89 -6.01
CA ILE A 114 2.82 -4.51 -6.30
C ILE A 114 1.60 -3.63 -6.63
N VAL A 115 0.68 -4.12 -7.46
CA VAL A 115 -0.52 -3.36 -7.85
C VAL A 115 -1.42 -3.08 -6.65
N ASN A 116 -1.61 -4.08 -5.78
CA ASN A 116 -2.44 -3.97 -4.59
C ASN A 116 -1.83 -3.04 -3.54
N GLN A 117 -0.51 -3.09 -3.35
CA GLN A 117 0.19 -2.17 -2.44
C GLN A 117 0.06 -0.71 -2.90
N SER A 118 0.21 -0.47 -4.21
CA SER A 118 0.03 0.89 -4.77
C SER A 118 -1.41 1.38 -4.63
N HIS A 119 -2.39 0.49 -4.84
CA HIS A 119 -3.81 0.79 -4.61
C HIS A 119 -4.08 1.17 -3.15
N GLN A 120 -3.49 0.45 -2.18
CA GLN A 120 -3.62 0.74 -0.75
C GLN A 120 -2.99 2.09 -0.35
N LEU A 121 -1.94 2.52 -1.05
CA LEU A 121 -1.31 3.82 -0.85
C LEU A 121 -2.02 4.98 -1.57
N GLY A 122 -3.12 4.69 -2.27
CA GLY A 122 -3.95 5.71 -2.92
C GLY A 122 -3.61 6.03 -4.37
N ASP A 123 -2.64 5.32 -4.98
CA ASP A 123 -2.28 5.49 -6.40
C ASP A 123 -2.46 4.18 -7.19
N PRO A 124 -3.70 3.86 -7.63
CA PRO A 124 -3.97 2.61 -8.33
C PRO A 124 -3.46 2.63 -9.78
N TYR A 125 -2.78 1.56 -10.18
CA TYR A 125 -2.39 1.36 -11.58
C TYR A 125 -3.61 1.21 -12.49
N SER A 126 -3.60 1.90 -13.63
CA SER A 126 -4.62 1.72 -14.67
C SER A 126 -4.56 0.33 -15.32
N ASP A 127 -5.72 -0.22 -15.71
CA ASP A 127 -5.83 -1.48 -16.46
C ASP A 127 -4.91 -1.54 -17.68
N ARG A 128 -4.80 -0.42 -18.41
CA ARG A 128 -3.90 -0.30 -19.57
C ARG A 128 -2.45 -0.54 -19.18
N ARG A 129 -2.00 0.06 -18.07
CA ARG A 129 -0.63 -0.02 -17.59
C ARG A 129 -0.29 -1.43 -17.11
N ILE A 130 -1.20 -2.09 -16.40
CA ILE A 130 -1.06 -3.50 -15.99
C ILE A 130 -0.96 -4.41 -17.22
N LYS A 131 -1.88 -4.27 -18.19
CA LYS A 131 -1.85 -5.07 -19.42
C LYS A 131 -0.53 -4.91 -20.18
N GLN A 132 -0.10 -3.68 -20.42
CA GLN A 132 1.17 -3.41 -21.10
C GLN A 132 2.35 -3.99 -20.34
N LYS A 133 2.31 -3.91 -19.00
CA LYS A 133 3.35 -4.48 -18.17
C LYS A 133 3.44 -5.99 -18.34
N ILE A 134 2.32 -6.70 -18.29
CA ILE A 134 2.27 -8.14 -18.52
C ILE A 134 2.92 -8.47 -19.87
N MET A 135 2.45 -7.87 -20.97
CA MET A 135 2.95 -8.20 -22.31
C MET A 135 4.45 -7.96 -22.49
N ARG A 136 4.99 -6.88 -21.91
CA ARG A 136 6.42 -6.52 -22.00
C ARG A 136 7.35 -7.34 -21.09
N SER A 137 6.78 -8.05 -20.12
CA SER A 137 7.51 -8.73 -19.05
C SER A 137 7.59 -10.24 -19.25
N LEU A 138 6.83 -10.76 -20.21
CA LEU A 138 6.80 -12.17 -20.55
C LEU A 138 8.04 -12.59 -21.38
N PRO A 139 8.58 -13.79 -21.16
CA PRO A 139 9.68 -14.35 -21.94
C PRO A 139 9.20 -14.90 -23.30
N ASP A 140 10.14 -15.14 -24.21
CA ASP A 140 9.92 -15.55 -25.61
C ASP A 140 9.02 -16.79 -25.78
N ARG A 141 8.95 -17.69 -24.77
CA ARG A 141 8.00 -18.84 -24.80
C ARG A 141 6.52 -18.43 -24.91
N PHE A 142 6.20 -17.19 -24.53
CA PHE A 142 4.86 -16.60 -24.67
C PHE A 142 4.69 -15.76 -25.93
N GLU A 143 5.75 -15.52 -26.73
CA GLU A 143 5.74 -14.60 -27.87
C GLU A 143 4.57 -14.86 -28.82
N SER A 144 4.38 -16.12 -29.24
CA SER A 144 3.26 -16.49 -30.12
C SER A 144 1.87 -16.14 -29.55
N LYS A 145 1.70 -16.17 -28.23
CA LYS A 145 0.45 -15.79 -27.57
C LYS A 145 0.33 -14.28 -27.39
N VAL A 146 1.45 -13.60 -27.13
CA VAL A 146 1.52 -12.14 -27.02
C VAL A 146 1.13 -11.51 -28.36
N THR A 147 1.74 -11.92 -29.47
CA THR A 147 1.41 -11.43 -30.81
C THR A 147 -0.07 -11.61 -31.14
N ALA A 148 -0.61 -12.80 -30.90
CA ALA A 148 -2.03 -13.09 -31.16
C ALA A 148 -2.99 -12.26 -30.29
N LEU A 149 -2.56 -11.82 -29.11
CA LEU A 149 -3.35 -10.93 -28.24
C LEU A 149 -3.22 -9.47 -28.67
N GLU A 150 -2.06 -9.02 -29.12
CA GLU A 150 -1.85 -7.63 -29.58
C GLU A 150 -2.52 -7.35 -30.93
N GLU A 151 -2.52 -8.33 -31.84
CA GLU A 151 -3.22 -8.25 -33.14
C GLU A 151 -4.74 -8.29 -32.99
N ASN A 152 -5.23 -8.72 -31.83
CA ASN A 152 -6.66 -8.78 -31.58
C ASN A 152 -7.23 -7.36 -31.41
N SER A 153 -8.15 -6.98 -32.31
CA SER A 153 -8.79 -5.67 -32.32
C SER A 153 -9.51 -5.32 -31.01
N SER A 154 -9.92 -6.32 -30.21
CA SER A 154 -10.56 -6.13 -28.91
C SER A 154 -9.58 -5.98 -27.74
N TYR A 155 -8.26 -6.08 -27.94
CA TYR A 155 -7.27 -6.01 -26.86
C TYR A 155 -7.39 -4.76 -25.98
N LYS A 156 -7.78 -3.63 -26.57
CA LYS A 156 -7.95 -2.37 -25.86
C LYS A 156 -9.03 -2.45 -24.78
N ASP A 157 -10.12 -3.17 -25.06
CA ASP A 157 -11.32 -3.23 -24.21
C ASP A 157 -11.32 -4.40 -23.22
N ILE A 158 -10.41 -5.36 -23.43
CA ILE A 158 -10.27 -6.52 -22.53
C ILE A 158 -9.70 -6.09 -21.18
N LYS A 159 -10.24 -6.62 -20.07
CA LYS A 159 -9.73 -6.38 -18.71
C LYS A 159 -8.41 -7.15 -18.45
N PRO A 160 -7.55 -6.68 -17.53
CA PRO A 160 -6.33 -7.39 -17.16
C PRO A 160 -6.57 -8.85 -16.75
N SER A 161 -7.65 -9.12 -16.00
CA SER A 161 -8.02 -10.47 -15.54
C SER A 161 -8.26 -11.46 -16.68
N GLU A 162 -8.86 -11.01 -17.79
CA GLU A 162 -9.09 -11.85 -18.97
C GLU A 162 -7.78 -12.12 -19.73
N VAL A 163 -6.86 -11.14 -19.78
CA VAL A 163 -5.51 -11.36 -20.34
C VAL A 163 -4.76 -12.42 -19.54
N ILE A 164 -4.79 -12.30 -18.21
CA ILE A 164 -4.19 -13.25 -17.27
C ILE A 164 -4.79 -14.65 -17.46
N GLY A 165 -6.12 -14.76 -17.49
CA GLY A 165 -6.80 -16.04 -17.70
C GLY A 165 -6.41 -16.73 -19.01
N ARG A 166 -6.25 -15.96 -20.09
CA ARG A 166 -5.80 -16.47 -21.39
C ARG A 166 -4.34 -16.94 -21.37
N LEU A 167 -3.47 -16.29 -20.61
CA LEU A 167 -2.07 -16.64 -20.44
C LEU A 167 -1.90 -17.89 -19.57
N LEU A 168 -2.62 -17.99 -18.45
CA LEU A 168 -2.69 -19.19 -17.61
C LEU A 168 -3.17 -20.41 -18.42
N ALA A 169 -4.23 -20.24 -19.22
CA ALA A 169 -4.74 -21.31 -20.06
C ALA A 169 -3.76 -21.69 -21.18
N TYR A 170 -2.97 -20.74 -21.70
CA TYR A 170 -1.92 -21.01 -22.68
C TYR A 170 -0.78 -21.82 -22.06
N GLU A 171 -0.31 -21.43 -20.88
CA GLU A 171 0.74 -22.14 -20.13
C GLU A 171 0.32 -23.59 -19.85
N SER A 172 -0.92 -23.78 -19.36
CA SER A 172 -1.51 -25.09 -19.08
C SER A 172 -1.58 -25.99 -20.33
N ARG A 173 -1.97 -25.45 -21.49
CA ARG A 173 -2.07 -26.21 -22.74
C ARG A 173 -0.70 -26.59 -23.32
N LYS A 174 0.30 -25.72 -23.17
CA LYS A 174 1.64 -25.95 -23.71
C LYS A 174 2.52 -26.81 -22.79
N GLY A 175 2.07 -27.10 -21.57
CA GLY A 175 2.85 -27.87 -20.60
C GLY A 175 4.14 -27.15 -20.19
N LEU A 176 4.14 -25.81 -20.20
CA LEU A 176 5.32 -24.99 -19.92
C LEU A 176 5.70 -24.95 -18.43
N THR A 177 4.94 -25.64 -17.57
CA THR A 177 5.23 -25.78 -16.15
C THR A 177 6.46 -26.66 -15.96
N SER A 178 7.60 -26.07 -15.59
CA SER A 178 8.80 -26.83 -15.18
C SER A 178 8.69 -27.41 -13.76
N THR A 179 7.63 -27.07 -13.01
CA THR A 179 7.40 -27.66 -11.69
C THR A 179 6.72 -29.02 -11.82
N PRO A 180 7.28 -30.10 -11.23
CA PRO A 180 6.52 -31.34 -11.07
C PRO A 180 5.20 -31.02 -10.36
N PRO A 181 4.09 -31.69 -10.70
CA PRO A 181 2.83 -31.47 -10.01
C PRO A 181 3.09 -31.62 -8.52
N LYS A 182 2.93 -30.52 -7.76
CA LYS A 182 2.90 -30.60 -6.29
C LYS A 182 1.78 -31.58 -6.00
N LYS A 183 2.14 -32.84 -5.70
CA LYS A 183 1.20 -33.87 -5.29
C LYS A 183 0.34 -33.23 -4.22
N GLN A 184 -0.97 -33.12 -4.46
CA GLN A 184 -1.93 -32.81 -3.42
C GLN A 184 -1.69 -33.80 -2.29
N LYS A 185 -1.00 -33.35 -1.23
CA LYS A 185 -1.00 -34.07 0.04
C LYS A 185 -2.41 -33.90 0.56
N GLY A 186 -3.16 -35.00 0.59
CA GLY A 186 -4.53 -35.02 1.08
C GLY A 186 -4.61 -34.33 2.44
N ILE A 187 -5.51 -33.36 2.54
CA ILE A 187 -5.77 -32.64 3.79
C ILE A 187 -6.59 -33.58 4.66
N ALA A 188 -5.91 -34.31 5.55
CA ALA A 188 -6.56 -34.95 6.69
C ALA A 188 -6.84 -33.87 7.75
N LEU A 189 -8.12 -33.59 7.98
CA LEU A 189 -8.59 -32.69 9.03
C LEU A 189 -8.17 -33.23 10.41
N LYS A 190 -7.23 -32.54 11.07
CA LYS A 190 -7.09 -32.60 12.52
C LYS A 190 -7.42 -31.25 13.11
N ALA A 191 -8.46 -31.25 13.94
CA ALA A 191 -8.83 -30.12 14.76
C ALA A 191 -7.87 -30.01 15.95
N SER A 192 -7.24 -28.84 16.09
CA SER A 192 -6.74 -28.36 17.37
C SER A 192 -6.88 -26.85 17.42
N LYS A 193 -7.46 -26.41 18.52
CA LYS A 193 -7.79 -25.06 18.92
C LYS A 193 -6.51 -24.30 19.30
N VAL A 194 -6.61 -22.97 19.22
CA VAL A 194 -5.96 -21.95 20.08
C VAL A 194 -4.95 -21.01 19.39
N GLU A 195 -5.26 -19.72 19.61
CA GLU A 195 -4.48 -18.48 19.69
C GLU A 195 -3.95 -17.73 18.46
N LYS A 196 -4.29 -16.43 18.47
CA LYS A 196 -3.80 -15.35 17.63
C LYS A 196 -2.38 -15.01 18.08
N GLU A 197 -1.43 -14.99 17.15
CA GLU A 197 -0.17 -14.29 17.30
C GLU A 197 -0.16 -13.06 16.38
N GLU A 198 0.33 -11.97 16.95
CA GLU A 198 0.51 -10.65 16.37
C GLU A 198 1.62 -10.68 15.29
N SER A 199 1.40 -10.01 14.16
CA SER A 199 2.39 -9.87 13.10
C SER A 199 3.07 -8.50 13.19
N GLU A 200 4.26 -8.44 13.80
CA GLU A 200 5.25 -7.41 13.56
C GLU A 200 6.24 -7.93 12.52
N ASP A 201 6.06 -7.61 11.23
CA ASP A 201 7.05 -7.96 10.19
C ASP A 201 7.05 -6.99 9.01
N SER A 202 7.40 -5.71 9.24
CA SER A 202 7.55 -4.72 8.17
C SER A 202 9.00 -4.27 7.96
N ASP A 203 9.85 -4.34 9.00
CA ASP A 203 11.22 -3.83 8.93
C ASP A 203 12.20 -4.82 8.29
N GLU A 204 12.01 -6.13 8.49
CA GLU A 204 12.91 -7.14 7.92
C GLU A 204 12.85 -7.15 6.38
N ASP A 205 11.64 -7.08 5.81
CA ASP A 205 11.43 -7.07 4.36
C ASP A 205 12.06 -5.84 3.68
N MET A 206 12.00 -4.66 4.31
CA MET A 206 12.67 -3.46 3.80
C MET A 206 14.20 -3.63 3.76
N THR A 207 14.79 -4.24 4.80
CA THR A 207 16.24 -4.49 4.81
C THR A 207 16.67 -5.54 3.77
N LEU A 208 15.83 -6.53 3.49
CA LEU A 208 16.07 -7.53 2.44
C LEU A 208 16.02 -6.89 1.04
N LEU A 209 15.09 -5.96 0.81
CA LEU A 209 14.99 -5.18 -0.44
C LEU A 209 16.20 -4.27 -0.67
N ILE A 210 16.61 -3.51 0.35
CA ILE A 210 17.82 -2.66 0.29
C ILE A 210 19.06 -3.52 0.01
N ARG A 211 19.15 -4.70 0.62
CA ARG A 211 20.26 -5.65 0.41
C ARG A 211 20.26 -6.23 -1.01
N ARG A 212 19.08 -6.50 -1.60
CA ARG A 212 18.94 -6.99 -2.98
C ARG A 212 19.32 -5.91 -4.00
N LEU A 213 18.84 -4.67 -3.80
CA LEU A 213 19.21 -3.50 -4.62
C LEU A 213 20.71 -3.24 -4.57
N LYS A 214 21.31 -3.24 -3.37
CA LYS A 214 22.77 -3.02 -3.21
C LYS A 214 23.61 -4.11 -3.87
N LYS A 215 23.14 -5.36 -3.90
CA LYS A 215 23.81 -6.45 -4.64
C LYS A 215 23.75 -6.22 -6.15
N PHE A 216 22.63 -5.75 -6.68
CA PHE A 216 22.43 -5.47 -8.10
C PHE A 216 23.38 -4.36 -8.62
N TYR A 217 23.44 -3.23 -7.90
CA TYR A 217 24.37 -2.14 -8.23
C TYR A 217 25.85 -2.55 -8.11
N LYS A 218 26.17 -3.48 -7.19
CA LYS A 218 27.54 -3.98 -7.01
C LYS A 218 27.93 -5.03 -8.08
N SER A 219 26.98 -5.72 -8.69
CA SER A 219 27.23 -6.60 -9.84
C SER A 219 27.42 -5.85 -11.14
N GLU A 220 26.75 -4.70 -11.33
CA GLU A 220 26.90 -3.86 -12.53
C GLU A 220 28.25 -3.14 -12.59
N ASN A 221 28.78 -2.68 -11.44
CA ASN A 221 30.09 -2.03 -11.35
C ASN A 221 31.30 -2.99 -11.44
N LYS A 222 31.09 -4.30 -11.63
CA LYS A 222 32.16 -5.28 -11.85
C LYS A 222 32.32 -5.71 -13.32
N GLY A 223 31.48 -5.20 -14.23
CA GLY A 223 31.50 -5.55 -15.65
C GLY A 223 32.36 -4.66 -16.55
N PHE A 224 32.81 -3.48 -16.09
CA PHE A 224 33.62 -2.55 -16.89
C PHE A 224 34.90 -2.17 -16.13
N GLY A 225 35.89 -3.05 -16.19
CA GLY A 225 37.21 -2.86 -15.58
C GLY A 225 38.29 -3.55 -16.41
N SER A 226 38.59 -2.95 -17.56
CA SER A 226 39.87 -2.96 -18.28
C SER A 226 40.59 -4.31 -18.52
N LYS A 227 40.47 -4.82 -19.75
CA LYS A 227 41.65 -5.35 -20.45
C LYS A 227 42.30 -4.17 -21.18
N GLY A 228 43.46 -3.76 -20.67
CA GLY A 228 44.42 -2.85 -21.29
C GLY A 228 45.80 -3.35 -20.95
#